data_AF-A0A8J5U3Z6-F1
#
_entry.id   AF-A0A8J5U3Z6-F1
#
_cell.length_a   1.000
_cell.length_b   1.000
_cell.length_c   1.000
_cell.angle_alpha   90.00
_cell.angle_beta   90.00
_cell.angle_gamma   90.00
#
_symmetry.space_group_name_H-M   'P 1'
#
loop_
_entity.id
_entity.type
_entity.pdbx_description
1 polymer ?
#
loop_
_entity_poly.entity_id
_entity_poly.type
_entity_poly.pdbx_seq_one_letter_code
_entity_poly.pdbx_strand_id
1 'polypeptide(L)'
;MLYQAGLSPASAAVEQRMWPRERREANQRLRELTESFRRELGRCMERLDRVPDETLEWLGSIDPNKPVSTPFGRKQQSDTMDRYSACWQRYLCYYVRIQPLGRDGAKTEHGIRFTEEQWNSLADIVQQLDTVADKKKRQGQQQVIKCSREGDRDGGSPEGREEGEEEEEEEDPDKEALDEAVFDFCIKSIKQKLGRKQYHNPLLHFTAVLGIKEDGTWVPSHTHTRFLAGFLWCGRILMLEHFFEDDPYDSEDSTCDTSFAAIDRFQKGHRDWLATGSYTPFSAIIQWMTYGRGYRNQEGGQARVIWDSDGTTLNYLGDKITVGSFQQTAQALVREAEGWLDKLMGGQWSQIRETIRLRDIADSLVFEGPRRSFATNRKNAWLKPGAEKLTRLVGATLWKIVDAGNGGSRVECRRRAIEEYLGWLRQFRSSMFPVVHVWGGQPGRGPEVSTLKHCDTEQLPKNMFVFNGQVVLITDRDKSKGLNGKQGRKVARFLPEGPSLMMVAYIAWLLPFEKVLHRLSGIRGPSEAINPWLWKSAEKGLWDTAKLSKQLALVTGAQIGVQLTVSSYRHVAIEMGRRIKGLIVQQVELEAAVADSDDEAADLLTGEAYR
;
A
#
# COMPACT_ATOMS: atom_id res chain seq x y z
N MET A 1 -18.34 -28.48 5.38
CA MET A 1 -18.33 -28.19 6.84
C MET A 1 -17.08 -27.40 7.26
N LEU A 2 -15.85 -27.88 7.01
CA LEU A 2 -14.60 -27.20 7.41
C LEU A 2 -14.45 -25.76 6.87
N TYR A 3 -14.76 -25.52 5.59
CA TYR A 3 -14.68 -24.18 4.99
C TYR A 3 -15.58 -23.17 5.71
N GLN A 4 -16.86 -23.52 5.92
CA GLN A 4 -17.84 -22.65 6.58
C GLN A 4 -17.45 -22.33 8.02
N ALA A 5 -16.94 -23.32 8.77
CA ALA A 5 -16.45 -23.11 10.12
C ALA A 5 -15.25 -22.15 10.18
N GLY A 6 -14.48 -22.03 9.09
CA GLY A 6 -13.30 -21.16 9.00
C GLY A 6 -13.57 -19.75 8.44
N LEU A 7 -14.83 -19.34 8.27
CA LEU A 7 -15.18 -18.00 7.76
C LEU A 7 -15.10 -16.94 8.87
N SER A 8 -14.82 -15.69 8.48
CA SER A 8 -14.99 -14.53 9.36
C SER A 8 -16.45 -14.40 9.82
N PRO A 9 -16.73 -13.72 10.95
CA PRO A 9 -18.10 -13.37 11.29
C PRO A 9 -18.73 -12.53 10.18
N ALA A 10 -20.04 -12.66 10.00
CA ALA A 10 -20.78 -11.82 9.06
C ALA A 10 -20.81 -10.37 9.56
N SER A 11 -20.90 -9.42 8.62
CA SER A 11 -20.95 -8.00 8.96
C SER A 11 -22.23 -7.62 9.71
N ALA A 12 -22.22 -6.49 10.41
CA ALA A 12 -23.39 -5.95 11.11
C ALA A 12 -24.64 -5.86 10.21
N ALA A 13 -24.44 -5.45 8.95
CA ALA A 13 -25.52 -5.32 7.98
C ALA A 13 -26.16 -6.66 7.61
N VAL A 14 -25.37 -7.74 7.56
CA VAL A 14 -25.87 -9.10 7.30
C VAL A 14 -26.49 -9.68 8.56
N GLU A 15 -25.88 -9.45 9.72
CA GLU A 15 -26.35 -9.89 11.04
C GLU A 15 -27.78 -9.43 11.35
N GLN A 16 -28.13 -8.17 11.02
CA GLN A 16 -29.49 -7.65 11.20
C GLN A 16 -30.57 -8.45 10.44
N ARG A 17 -30.18 -9.13 9.37
CA ARG A 17 -31.05 -9.94 8.52
C ARG A 17 -31.01 -11.44 8.88
N MET A 18 -30.23 -11.82 9.89
CA MET A 18 -30.08 -13.22 10.28
C MET A 18 -31.25 -13.71 11.12
N TRP A 19 -31.78 -14.86 10.73
CA TRP A 19 -32.78 -15.65 11.44
C TRP A 19 -32.31 -17.12 11.50
N PRO A 20 -32.56 -17.87 12.59
CA PRO A 20 -33.21 -17.47 13.85
C PRO A 20 -32.33 -16.61 14.76
N ARG A 21 -32.91 -16.04 15.83
CA ARG A 21 -32.24 -15.16 16.80
C ARG A 21 -30.93 -15.75 17.35
N GLU A 22 -30.89 -17.05 17.60
CA GLU A 22 -29.69 -17.78 18.06
C GLU A 22 -28.50 -17.61 17.11
N ARG A 23 -28.75 -17.65 15.80
CA ARG A 23 -27.71 -17.47 14.78
C ARG A 23 -27.17 -16.04 14.80
N ARG A 24 -28.03 -15.07 15.08
CA ARG A 24 -27.65 -13.66 15.24
C ARG A 24 -26.81 -13.45 16.50
N GLU A 25 -27.22 -14.02 17.63
CA GLU A 25 -26.47 -13.94 18.90
C GLU A 25 -25.10 -14.63 18.76
N ALA A 26 -25.03 -15.78 18.09
CA ALA A 26 -23.77 -16.46 17.79
C ALA A 26 -22.85 -15.61 16.88
N ASN A 27 -23.39 -14.94 15.86
CA ASN A 27 -22.59 -14.04 15.02
C ASN A 27 -22.07 -12.83 15.80
N GLN A 28 -22.90 -12.26 16.68
CA GLN A 28 -22.53 -11.12 17.52
C GLN A 28 -21.38 -11.48 18.48
N ARG A 29 -21.43 -12.66 19.11
CA ARG A 29 -20.32 -13.18 19.94
C ARG A 29 -19.02 -13.29 19.14
N LEU A 30 -19.09 -13.82 17.92
CA LEU A 30 -17.91 -13.93 17.06
C LEU A 30 -17.36 -12.56 16.64
N ARG A 31 -18.22 -11.56 16.42
CA ARG A 31 -17.75 -10.20 16.14
C ARG A 31 -17.04 -9.58 17.33
N GLU A 32 -17.58 -9.74 18.53
CA GLU A 32 -16.94 -9.27 19.77
C GLU A 32 -15.55 -9.88 19.94
N LEU A 33 -15.44 -11.20 19.72
CA LEU A 33 -14.16 -11.91 19.72
C LEU A 33 -13.16 -11.33 18.72
N THR A 34 -13.62 -10.95 17.51
CA THR A 34 -12.73 -10.34 16.52
C THR A 34 -12.31 -8.92 16.88
N GLU A 35 -13.15 -8.14 17.55
CA GLU A 35 -12.76 -6.81 18.04
C GLU A 35 -11.78 -6.92 19.21
N SER A 36 -12.01 -7.86 20.13
CA SER A 36 -11.09 -8.18 21.22
C SER A 36 -9.68 -8.48 20.70
N PHE A 37 -9.56 -9.38 19.72
CA PHE A 37 -8.28 -9.66 19.10
C PHE A 37 -7.64 -8.43 18.41
N ARG A 38 -8.44 -7.51 17.84
CA ARG A 38 -7.90 -6.28 17.24
C ARG A 38 -7.35 -5.33 18.29
N ARG A 39 -8.04 -5.16 19.42
CA ARG A 39 -7.57 -4.36 20.55
C ARG A 39 -6.26 -4.92 21.09
N GLU A 40 -6.20 -6.22 21.37
CA GLU A 40 -4.97 -6.86 21.85
C GLU A 40 -3.81 -6.76 20.87
N LEU A 41 -4.06 -6.99 19.58
CA LEU A 41 -3.02 -6.83 18.58
C LEU A 41 -2.54 -5.37 18.50
N GLY A 42 -3.45 -4.40 18.67
CA GLY A 42 -3.14 -2.97 18.74
C GLY A 42 -2.24 -2.65 19.94
N ARG A 43 -2.62 -3.10 21.14
CA ARG A 43 -1.84 -2.99 22.38
C ARG A 43 -0.44 -3.57 22.21
N CYS A 44 -0.34 -4.81 21.74
CA CYS A 44 0.94 -5.49 21.51
C CYS A 44 1.84 -4.78 20.46
N MET A 45 1.25 -4.01 19.54
CA MET A 45 2.03 -3.25 18.56
C MET A 45 2.75 -2.04 19.16
N GLU A 46 2.31 -1.52 20.31
CA GLU A 46 2.99 -0.43 21.01
C GLU A 46 4.38 -0.85 21.51
N ARG A 47 4.52 -2.14 21.87
CA ARG A 47 5.82 -2.71 22.27
C ARG A 47 6.89 -2.58 21.19
N LEU A 48 6.50 -2.51 19.91
CA LEU A 48 7.45 -2.34 18.79
C LEU A 48 8.22 -1.01 18.89
N ASP A 49 7.64 0.01 19.51
CA ASP A 49 8.24 1.33 19.63
C ASP A 49 9.05 1.48 20.94
N ARG A 50 9.07 0.45 21.79
CA ARG A 50 9.65 0.45 23.15
C ARG A 50 10.79 -0.53 23.37
N VAL A 51 11.16 -1.31 22.34
CA VAL A 51 12.28 -2.27 22.42
C VAL A 51 13.40 -1.86 21.46
N PRO A 52 14.66 -2.25 21.73
CA PRO A 52 15.77 -1.94 20.85
C PRO A 52 15.58 -2.50 19.42
N ASP A 53 16.14 -1.79 18.43
CA ASP A 53 16.15 -2.24 17.02
C ASP A 53 16.72 -3.66 16.88
N GLU A 54 17.75 -4.01 17.67
CA GLU A 54 18.34 -5.35 17.66
C GLU A 54 17.33 -6.43 18.08
N THR A 55 16.47 -6.17 19.06
CA THR A 55 15.37 -7.08 19.45
C THR A 55 14.41 -7.29 18.29
N LEU A 56 14.08 -6.22 17.55
CA LEU A 56 13.20 -6.27 16.39
C LEU A 56 13.86 -7.00 15.20
N GLU A 57 15.17 -6.87 15.02
CA GLU A 57 15.96 -7.60 14.03
C GLU A 57 15.97 -9.11 14.32
N TRP A 58 16.09 -9.49 15.59
CA TRP A 58 15.94 -10.88 16.02
C TRP A 58 14.50 -11.37 15.82
N LEU A 59 13.50 -10.57 16.20
CA LEU A 59 12.09 -10.92 16.05
C LEU A 59 11.73 -11.24 14.58
N GLY A 60 12.28 -10.46 13.65
CA GLY A 60 12.11 -10.67 12.22
C GLY A 60 12.81 -11.92 11.68
N SER A 61 13.83 -12.42 12.38
CA SER A 61 14.60 -13.58 11.95
C SER A 61 13.83 -14.89 12.06
N ILE A 62 14.18 -15.83 11.17
CA ILE A 62 13.78 -17.24 11.23
C ILE A 62 14.95 -18.14 11.64
N ASP A 63 16.15 -17.57 11.72
CA ASP A 63 17.39 -18.26 12.08
C ASP A 63 17.63 -18.06 13.58
N PRO A 64 17.83 -19.14 14.36
CA PRO A 64 18.08 -19.02 15.79
C PRO A 64 19.41 -18.35 16.15
N ASN A 65 20.34 -18.22 15.20
CA ASN A 65 21.70 -17.75 15.44
C ASN A 65 22.07 -16.48 14.68
N LYS A 66 21.14 -15.89 13.92
CA LYS A 66 21.42 -14.73 13.08
C LYS A 66 20.25 -13.75 13.01
N PRO A 67 20.42 -12.46 13.34
CA PRO A 67 19.38 -11.45 13.15
C PRO A 67 19.22 -11.07 11.66
N VAL A 68 18.08 -10.49 11.31
CA VAL A 68 17.91 -9.86 9.98
C VAL A 68 18.43 -8.43 10.01
N SER A 69 18.87 -7.91 8.86
CA SER A 69 19.43 -6.55 8.76
C SER A 69 18.39 -5.41 8.83
N THR A 70 17.14 -5.72 9.18
CA THR A 70 16.11 -4.69 9.25
C THR A 70 15.15 -5.00 10.38
N PRO A 71 14.93 -4.05 11.30
CA PRO A 71 13.99 -4.19 12.39
C PRO A 71 12.60 -4.63 11.90
N PHE A 72 12.03 -5.62 12.58
CA PHE A 72 10.63 -5.97 12.41
C PHE A 72 9.75 -4.79 12.82
N GLY A 73 8.71 -4.48 12.04
CA GLY A 73 7.82 -3.38 12.36
C GLY A 73 6.47 -3.41 11.63
N ARG A 74 5.71 -2.33 11.83
CA ARG A 74 4.39 -2.10 11.23
C ARG A 74 4.48 -2.15 9.70
N LYS A 75 3.44 -2.66 9.03
CA LYS A 75 3.41 -2.70 7.56
C LYS A 75 2.97 -1.34 7.00
N GLN A 76 3.65 -0.87 5.95
CA GLN A 76 3.39 0.44 5.33
C GLN A 76 1.96 0.65 4.80
N GLN A 77 1.18 -0.42 4.62
CA GLN A 77 -0.21 -0.37 4.14
C GLN A 77 -1.13 -0.93 5.22
N SER A 78 -2.08 -0.13 5.70
CA SER A 78 -3.13 -0.52 6.66
C SER A 78 -3.84 -1.80 6.20
N ASP A 79 -4.22 -1.87 4.92
CA ASP A 79 -4.89 -3.04 4.32
C ASP A 79 -4.11 -4.34 4.49
N THR A 80 -2.77 -4.28 4.61
CA THR A 80 -1.96 -5.48 4.85
C THR A 80 -2.07 -5.95 6.29
N MET A 81 -2.11 -5.03 7.25
CA MET A 81 -2.28 -5.35 8.67
C MET A 81 -3.67 -5.91 8.91
N ASP A 82 -4.71 -5.33 8.31
CA ASP A 82 -6.08 -5.84 8.41
C ASP A 82 -6.20 -7.27 7.88
N ARG A 83 -5.58 -7.56 6.73
CA ARG A 83 -5.56 -8.91 6.15
C ARG A 83 -4.83 -9.92 7.03
N TYR A 84 -3.77 -9.50 7.72
CA TYR A 84 -3.01 -10.38 8.61
C TYR A 84 -3.77 -10.65 9.90
N SER A 85 -4.35 -9.61 10.51
CA SER A 85 -5.23 -9.74 11.67
C SER A 85 -6.43 -10.64 11.37
N ALA A 86 -7.03 -10.52 10.18
CA ALA A 86 -8.14 -11.36 9.74
C ALA A 86 -7.82 -12.88 9.76
N CYS A 87 -6.55 -13.28 9.62
CA CYS A 87 -6.17 -14.70 9.68
C CYS A 87 -6.37 -15.26 11.10
N TRP A 88 -5.94 -14.52 12.12
CA TRP A 88 -6.09 -14.88 13.53
C TRP A 88 -7.54 -14.73 14.00
N GLN A 89 -8.26 -13.71 13.54
CA GLN A 89 -9.70 -13.58 13.79
C GLN A 89 -10.47 -14.83 13.34
N ARG A 90 -10.19 -15.32 12.12
CA ARG A 90 -10.81 -16.54 11.60
C ARG A 90 -10.39 -17.78 12.39
N TYR A 91 -9.14 -17.84 12.87
CA TYR A 91 -8.65 -18.90 13.76
C TYR A 91 -9.46 -18.95 15.05
N LEU A 92 -9.58 -17.82 15.75
CA LEU A 92 -10.36 -17.72 16.99
C LEU A 92 -11.82 -18.09 16.77
N CYS A 93 -12.46 -17.55 15.72
CA CYS A 93 -13.84 -17.87 15.41
C CYS A 93 -14.05 -19.36 15.09
N TYR A 94 -13.10 -20.01 14.40
CA TYR A 94 -13.16 -21.45 14.14
C TYR A 94 -13.20 -22.23 15.45
N TYR A 95 -12.36 -21.84 16.41
CA TYR A 95 -12.25 -22.56 17.66
C TYR A 95 -13.43 -22.37 18.62
N VAL A 96 -13.98 -21.16 18.69
CA VAL A 96 -15.23 -20.92 19.43
C VAL A 96 -16.40 -21.68 18.80
N ARG A 97 -16.44 -21.86 17.47
CA ARG A 97 -17.49 -22.65 16.80
C ARG A 97 -17.42 -24.14 17.09
N ILE A 98 -16.24 -24.70 17.28
CA ILE A 98 -16.08 -26.14 17.55
C ILE A 98 -16.07 -26.47 19.05
N GLN A 99 -15.92 -25.46 19.92
CA GLN A 99 -15.88 -25.66 21.37
C GLN A 99 -17.08 -26.48 21.90
N PRO A 100 -18.33 -26.31 21.41
CA PRO A 100 -19.47 -27.11 21.85
C PRO A 100 -19.35 -28.61 21.60
N LEU A 101 -18.50 -29.06 20.67
CA LEU A 101 -18.24 -30.48 20.43
C LEU A 101 -17.47 -31.15 21.58
N GLY A 102 -16.89 -30.34 22.48
CA GLY A 102 -15.98 -30.83 23.51
C GLY A 102 -14.63 -31.28 22.96
N ARG A 103 -13.69 -31.57 23.87
CA ARG A 103 -12.31 -31.95 23.51
C ARG A 103 -12.27 -33.27 22.73
N ASP A 104 -13.11 -34.24 23.09
CA ASP A 104 -13.19 -35.53 22.40
C ASP A 104 -13.92 -35.46 21.07
N GLY A 105 -14.96 -34.62 20.96
CA GLY A 105 -15.63 -34.36 19.68
C GLY A 105 -14.72 -33.64 18.70
N ALA A 106 -13.98 -32.61 19.13
CA ALA A 106 -12.98 -31.94 18.29
C ALA A 106 -11.88 -32.90 17.80
N LYS A 107 -11.48 -33.87 18.63
CA LYS A 107 -10.53 -34.92 18.24
C LYS A 107 -11.11 -35.91 17.24
N THR A 108 -12.38 -36.29 17.41
CA THR A 108 -13.02 -37.33 16.59
C THR A 108 -13.48 -36.78 15.24
N GLU A 109 -14.12 -35.61 15.24
CA GLU A 109 -14.71 -35.00 14.04
C GLU A 109 -13.70 -34.18 13.23
N HIS A 110 -12.75 -33.52 13.90
CA HIS A 110 -11.78 -32.64 13.25
C HIS A 110 -10.33 -33.12 13.35
N GLY A 111 -10.02 -34.15 14.14
CA GLY A 111 -8.65 -34.65 14.32
C GLY A 111 -7.78 -33.78 15.22
N ILE A 112 -8.37 -32.81 15.94
CA ILE A 112 -7.64 -31.78 16.70
C ILE A 112 -7.35 -32.29 18.12
N ARG A 113 -6.15 -32.00 18.64
CA ARG A 113 -5.77 -32.35 20.01
C ARG A 113 -5.30 -31.12 20.77
N PHE A 114 -6.20 -30.54 21.54
CA PHE A 114 -5.86 -29.50 22.51
C PHE A 114 -5.05 -30.06 23.67
N THR A 115 -4.10 -29.28 24.16
CA THR A 115 -3.57 -29.46 25.52
C THR A 115 -4.63 -29.05 26.55
N GLU A 116 -4.42 -29.38 27.82
CA GLU A 116 -5.33 -28.93 28.88
C GLU A 116 -5.32 -27.40 29.01
N GLU A 117 -4.12 -26.79 28.99
CA GLU A 117 -3.96 -25.35 29.02
C GLU A 117 -4.69 -24.65 27.86
N GLN A 118 -4.59 -25.17 26.64
CA GLN A 118 -5.29 -24.61 25.47
C GLN A 118 -6.80 -24.75 25.59
N TRP A 119 -7.28 -25.87 26.12
CA TRP A 119 -8.71 -26.10 26.28
C TRP A 119 -9.32 -25.21 27.37
N ASN A 120 -8.61 -25.05 28.48
CA ASN A 120 -9.02 -24.17 29.58
C ASN A 120 -9.06 -22.71 29.10
N SER A 121 -8.00 -22.24 28.45
CA SER A 121 -7.96 -20.89 27.88
C SER A 121 -9.05 -20.63 26.82
N LEU A 122 -9.41 -21.64 26.01
CA LEU A 122 -10.56 -21.54 25.10
C LEU A 122 -11.89 -21.47 25.85
N ALA A 123 -12.03 -22.20 26.96
CA ALA A 123 -13.21 -22.12 27.81
C ALA A 123 -13.32 -20.75 28.49
N ASP A 124 -12.20 -20.17 28.92
CA ASP A 124 -12.14 -18.83 29.50
C ASP A 124 -12.61 -17.77 28.49
N ILE A 125 -12.16 -17.83 27.22
CA ILE A 125 -12.69 -16.97 26.15
C ILE A 125 -14.21 -17.10 26.03
N VAL A 126 -14.73 -18.33 26.01
CA VAL A 126 -16.17 -18.56 25.84
C VAL A 126 -16.95 -17.98 27.03
N GLN A 127 -16.44 -18.15 28.25
CA GLN A 127 -17.03 -17.60 29.46
C GLN A 127 -17.03 -16.06 29.44
N GLN A 128 -15.90 -15.42 29.09
CA GLN A 128 -15.83 -13.96 29.01
C GLN A 128 -16.73 -13.39 27.91
N LEU A 129 -16.87 -14.09 26.78
CA LEU A 129 -17.83 -13.72 25.74
C LEU A 129 -19.28 -13.76 26.25
N ASP A 130 -19.64 -14.73 27.09
CA ASP A 130 -20.97 -14.81 27.69
C ASP A 130 -21.19 -13.66 28.70
N THR A 131 -20.18 -13.32 29.52
CA THR A 131 -20.22 -12.17 30.43
C THR A 131 -20.46 -10.85 29.68
N VAL A 132 -19.68 -10.58 28.63
CA VAL A 132 -19.81 -9.36 27.81
C VAL A 132 -21.18 -9.31 27.11
N ALA A 133 -21.66 -10.46 26.62
CA ALA A 133 -22.98 -10.53 25.98
C ALA A 133 -24.12 -10.25 26.97
N ASP A 134 -24.05 -10.79 28.19
CA ASP A 134 -25.06 -10.59 29.23
C ASP A 134 -25.08 -9.15 29.74
N LYS A 135 -23.92 -8.50 29.89
CA LYS A 135 -23.82 -7.09 30.23
C LYS A 135 -24.50 -6.20 29.19
N LYS A 136 -24.25 -6.44 27.89
CA LYS A 136 -24.92 -5.72 26.80
C LYS A 136 -26.44 -5.94 26.81
N LYS A 137 -26.92 -7.15 27.12
CA LYS A 137 -28.35 -7.43 27.28
C LYS A 137 -28.96 -6.63 28.44
N ARG A 138 -28.27 -6.54 29.59
CA ARG A 138 -28.74 -5.77 30.77
C ARG A 138 -28.77 -4.26 30.51
N GLN A 139 -27.72 -3.71 29.90
CA GLN A 139 -27.65 -2.28 29.53
C GLN A 139 -28.77 -1.91 28.54
N GLY A 140 -29.01 -2.74 27.51
CA GLY A 140 -30.12 -2.53 26.58
C GLY A 140 -31.50 -2.57 27.25
N GLN A 141 -31.70 -3.45 28.24
CA GLN A 141 -32.97 -3.49 29.01
C GLN A 141 -33.14 -2.28 29.93
N GLN A 142 -32.07 -1.80 30.58
CA GLN A 142 -32.10 -0.59 31.42
C GLN A 142 -32.39 0.67 30.61
N GLN A 143 -31.86 0.78 29.39
CA GLN A 143 -32.12 1.90 28.48
C GLN A 143 -33.59 1.91 28.00
N VAL A 144 -34.17 0.74 27.71
CA VAL A 144 -35.60 0.58 27.38
C VAL A 144 -36.52 0.92 28.58
N ILE A 145 -36.14 0.53 29.80
CA ILE A 145 -36.88 0.89 31.02
C ILE A 145 -36.78 2.39 31.35
N LYS A 146 -35.64 3.04 31.05
CA LYS A 146 -35.45 4.49 31.22
C LYS A 146 -36.33 5.29 30.23
N CYS A 147 -36.33 4.91 28.95
CA CYS A 147 -37.27 5.49 27.96
C CYS A 147 -38.74 5.24 28.29
N SER A 148 -39.08 4.12 28.95
CA SER A 148 -40.45 3.82 29.37
C SER A 148 -40.90 4.63 30.60
N ARG A 149 -39.96 5.14 31.41
CA ARG A 149 -40.25 5.99 32.60
C ARG A 149 -40.24 7.49 32.30
N GLU A 150 -39.60 7.92 31.22
CA GLU A 150 -39.59 9.31 30.76
C GLU A 150 -40.80 9.67 29.87
N GLY A 151 -41.61 8.69 29.48
CA GLY A 151 -42.84 8.90 28.70
C GLY A 151 -44.04 9.49 29.47
N ASP A 152 -43.87 9.90 30.74
CA ASP A 152 -44.97 10.36 31.61
C ASP A 152 -44.67 11.68 32.35
N ARG A 153 -43.84 12.56 31.77
CA ARG A 153 -43.77 13.98 32.15
C ARG A 153 -43.98 14.88 30.94
N ASP A 154 -45.19 15.39 30.88
CA ASP A 154 -45.67 16.40 29.94
C ASP A 154 -45.03 17.78 30.21
N GLY A 155 -44.69 18.49 29.12
CA GLY A 155 -44.59 19.95 29.07
C GLY A 155 -43.20 20.60 29.15
N GLY A 156 -42.63 21.02 28.01
CA GLY A 156 -41.64 22.10 27.94
C GLY A 156 -40.71 22.09 26.71
N SER A 157 -40.72 23.17 25.93
CA SER A 157 -40.09 23.39 24.62
C SER A 157 -38.57 23.14 24.48
N PRO A 158 -38.05 22.95 23.25
CA PRO A 158 -36.66 22.54 23.00
C PRO A 158 -35.76 23.74 22.63
N GLU A 159 -34.89 24.16 23.53
CA GLU A 159 -33.73 25.00 23.18
C GLU A 159 -32.53 24.62 24.06
N GLY A 160 -31.44 24.18 23.42
CA GLY A 160 -30.18 23.96 24.11
C GLY A 160 -29.33 22.90 23.43
N ARG A 161 -28.28 23.35 22.73
CA ARG A 161 -27.17 22.56 22.20
C ARG A 161 -26.69 21.50 23.20
N GLU A 162 -26.58 20.25 22.76
CA GLU A 162 -25.60 19.32 23.31
C GLU A 162 -24.34 19.43 22.46
N GLU A 163 -23.35 20.10 23.05
CA GLU A 163 -21.97 20.00 22.66
C GLU A 163 -21.56 18.53 22.82
N GLY A 164 -20.95 17.96 21.78
CA GLY A 164 -20.40 16.61 21.83
C GLY A 164 -19.25 16.59 22.82
N GLU A 165 -19.55 16.24 24.07
CA GLU A 165 -18.58 15.75 25.01
C GLU A 165 -18.05 14.42 24.45
N GLU A 166 -16.77 14.41 24.09
CA GLU A 166 -16.02 13.19 23.84
C GLU A 166 -16.01 12.44 25.19
N GLU A 167 -16.96 11.51 25.36
CA GLU A 167 -16.94 10.57 26.49
C GLU A 167 -15.61 9.81 26.42
N GLU A 168 -14.70 10.12 27.36
CA GLU A 168 -13.51 9.33 27.62
C GLU A 168 -13.96 7.86 27.79
N GLU A 169 -13.43 6.94 26.99
CA GLU A 169 -13.76 5.51 27.06
C GLU A 169 -13.38 4.99 28.46
N GLU A 170 -14.33 4.93 29.40
CA GLU A 170 -14.13 4.21 30.66
C GLU A 170 -13.72 2.76 30.33
N GLU A 171 -12.60 2.33 30.91
CA GLU A 171 -12.08 0.96 30.86
C GLU A 171 -13.20 -0.04 31.24
N ASP A 172 -13.63 -0.85 30.27
CA ASP A 172 -14.68 -1.86 30.47
C ASP A 172 -14.02 -3.16 30.94
N PRO A 173 -14.03 -3.49 32.26
CA PRO A 173 -13.23 -4.57 32.82
C PRO A 173 -13.60 -5.95 32.25
N ASP A 174 -14.84 -6.11 31.77
CA ASP A 174 -15.27 -7.36 31.13
C ASP A 174 -14.66 -7.53 29.72
N LYS A 175 -14.42 -6.41 29.02
CA LYS A 175 -13.71 -6.45 27.73
C LYS A 175 -12.23 -6.68 27.93
N GLU A 176 -11.62 -6.12 28.97
CA GLU A 176 -10.22 -6.37 29.30
C GLU A 176 -9.98 -7.83 29.67
N ALA A 177 -10.85 -8.42 30.49
CA ALA A 177 -10.77 -9.85 30.81
C ALA A 177 -10.92 -10.74 29.57
N LEU A 178 -11.77 -10.35 28.61
CA LEU A 178 -11.88 -11.03 27.33
C LEU A 178 -10.60 -10.89 26.49
N ASP A 179 -10.03 -9.68 26.46
CA ASP A 179 -8.80 -9.35 25.74
C ASP A 179 -7.62 -10.18 26.29
N GLU A 180 -7.46 -10.25 27.61
CA GLU A 180 -6.46 -11.10 28.27
C GLU A 180 -6.65 -12.59 27.94
N ALA A 181 -7.88 -13.11 28.01
CA ALA A 181 -8.18 -14.50 27.68
C ALA A 181 -7.85 -14.82 26.20
N VAL A 182 -8.14 -13.90 25.28
CA VAL A 182 -7.80 -14.03 23.86
C VAL A 182 -6.29 -14.04 23.64
N PHE A 183 -5.56 -13.14 24.29
CA PHE A 183 -4.11 -13.06 24.23
C PHE A 183 -3.48 -14.38 24.71
N ASP A 184 -3.86 -14.82 25.91
CA ASP A 184 -3.36 -16.05 26.54
C ASP A 184 -3.60 -17.30 25.67
N PHE A 185 -4.80 -17.45 25.09
CA PHE A 185 -5.09 -18.55 24.17
C PHE A 185 -4.19 -18.52 22.94
N CYS A 186 -3.92 -17.34 22.38
CA CYS A 186 -3.02 -17.19 21.25
C CYS A 186 -1.59 -17.60 21.61
N ILE A 187 -1.08 -17.19 22.78
CA ILE A 187 0.25 -17.59 23.28
C ILE A 187 0.33 -19.11 23.47
N LYS A 188 -0.65 -19.73 24.13
CA LYS A 188 -0.74 -21.20 24.31
C LYS A 188 -0.88 -21.96 23.00
N SER A 189 -1.49 -21.34 21.98
CA SER A 189 -1.58 -21.91 20.63
C SER A 189 -0.23 -21.91 19.90
N ILE A 190 0.63 -20.91 20.15
CA ILE A 190 1.97 -20.80 19.58
C ILE A 190 2.97 -21.69 20.33
N LYS A 191 2.92 -21.67 21.67
CA LYS A 191 3.87 -22.37 22.57
C LYS A 191 3.54 -23.86 22.74
N GLN A 192 3.45 -24.58 21.64
CA GLN A 192 3.29 -26.03 21.64
C GLN A 192 4.44 -26.72 20.91
N LYS A 193 4.98 -27.80 21.49
CA LYS A 193 5.93 -28.67 20.79
C LYS A 193 5.19 -29.70 19.93
N LEU A 194 5.71 -29.94 18.73
CA LEU A 194 5.11 -30.79 17.72
C LEU A 194 5.76 -32.17 17.72
N GLY A 195 4.90 -33.19 17.66
CA GLY A 195 5.30 -34.57 17.32
C GLY A 195 5.12 -34.88 15.83
N ARG A 196 5.23 -36.16 15.47
CA ARG A 196 5.13 -36.65 14.07
C ARG A 196 3.81 -36.26 13.38
N LYS A 197 2.68 -36.28 14.09
CA LYS A 197 1.36 -35.91 13.55
C LYS A 197 1.09 -34.42 13.75
N GLN A 198 1.74 -33.59 12.95
CA GLN A 198 1.76 -32.13 13.11
C GLN A 198 0.37 -31.49 12.99
N TYR A 199 -0.52 -32.00 12.15
CA TYR A 199 -1.88 -31.45 11.96
C TYR A 199 -2.85 -31.70 13.11
N HIS A 200 -2.47 -32.47 14.14
CA HIS A 200 -3.28 -32.51 15.37
C HIS A 200 -3.17 -31.20 16.18
N ASN A 201 -2.14 -30.38 15.94
CA ASN A 201 -2.00 -29.08 16.56
C ASN A 201 -3.09 -28.13 16.03
N PRO A 202 -3.83 -27.42 16.91
CA PRO A 202 -4.90 -26.51 16.50
C PRO A 202 -4.47 -25.44 15.49
N LEU A 203 -3.31 -24.80 15.71
CA LEU A 203 -2.84 -23.74 14.80
C LEU A 203 -2.54 -24.29 13.40
N LEU A 204 -1.78 -25.38 13.31
CA LEU A 204 -1.45 -26.03 12.05
C LEU A 204 -2.67 -26.61 11.34
N HIS A 205 -3.60 -27.22 12.08
CA HIS A 205 -4.88 -27.70 11.54
C HIS A 205 -5.63 -26.56 10.85
N PHE A 206 -5.79 -25.43 11.52
CA PHE A 206 -6.54 -24.31 10.97
C PHE A 206 -5.85 -23.70 9.74
N THR A 207 -4.52 -23.63 9.71
CA THR A 207 -3.82 -23.19 8.49
C THR A 207 -4.08 -24.13 7.30
N ALA A 208 -4.32 -25.42 7.53
CA ALA A 208 -4.73 -26.36 6.48
C ALA A 208 -6.19 -26.11 6.03
N VAL A 209 -7.09 -25.79 6.97
CA VAL A 209 -8.48 -25.40 6.66
C VAL A 209 -8.53 -24.19 5.73
N LEU A 210 -7.63 -23.20 5.92
CA LEU A 210 -7.52 -22.04 5.02
C LEU A 210 -7.06 -22.40 3.59
N GLY A 211 -6.57 -23.61 3.39
CA GLY A 211 -6.23 -24.16 2.08
C GLY A 211 -7.43 -24.60 1.25
N ILE A 212 -8.61 -24.75 1.85
CA ILE A 212 -9.81 -25.33 1.26
C ILE A 212 -10.76 -24.21 0.81
N LYS A 213 -11.30 -24.30 -0.40
CA LYS A 213 -12.37 -23.42 -0.91
C LYS A 213 -13.76 -23.96 -0.61
N GLU A 214 -14.78 -23.16 -0.88
CA GLU A 214 -16.18 -23.53 -0.71
C GLU A 214 -16.58 -24.79 -1.50
N ASP A 215 -16.06 -24.92 -2.72
CA ASP A 215 -16.28 -26.06 -3.61
C ASP A 215 -15.45 -27.29 -3.26
N GLY A 216 -14.67 -27.24 -2.17
CA GLY A 216 -13.77 -28.31 -1.75
C GLY A 216 -12.44 -28.36 -2.52
N THR A 217 -12.20 -27.45 -3.47
CA THR A 217 -10.91 -27.36 -4.18
C THR A 217 -9.86 -26.62 -3.35
N TRP A 218 -8.60 -26.71 -3.79
CA TRP A 218 -7.48 -26.06 -3.10
C TRP A 218 -7.29 -24.60 -3.53
N VAL A 219 -6.93 -23.74 -2.58
CA VAL A 219 -6.47 -22.38 -2.87
C VAL A 219 -5.08 -22.41 -3.51
N PRO A 220 -4.75 -21.46 -4.42
CA PRO A 220 -3.41 -21.39 -5.00
C PRO A 220 -2.30 -21.18 -3.95
N SER A 221 -1.09 -21.68 -4.24
CA SER A 221 0.09 -21.60 -3.36
C SER A 221 0.41 -20.16 -2.91
N HIS A 222 0.26 -19.17 -3.81
CA HIS A 222 0.47 -17.76 -3.52
C HIS A 222 -0.58 -17.13 -2.60
N THR A 223 -1.78 -17.71 -2.52
CA THR A 223 -2.83 -17.29 -1.58
C THR A 223 -2.60 -17.94 -0.23
N HIS A 224 -2.33 -19.25 -0.20
CA HIS A 224 -2.07 -19.97 1.04
C HIS A 224 -0.88 -19.40 1.82
N THR A 225 0.25 -19.16 1.12
CA THR A 225 1.44 -18.54 1.73
C THR A 225 1.19 -17.13 2.28
N ARG A 226 0.16 -16.41 1.82
CA ARG A 226 -0.22 -15.12 2.43
C ARG A 226 -0.91 -15.31 3.78
N PHE A 227 -1.74 -16.35 3.92
CA PHE A 227 -2.35 -16.67 5.22
C PHE A 227 -1.27 -17.05 6.24
N LEU A 228 -0.33 -17.91 5.84
CA LEU A 228 0.81 -18.30 6.68
C LEU A 228 1.65 -17.08 7.11
N ALA A 229 1.89 -16.13 6.20
CA ALA A 229 2.58 -14.87 6.52
C ALA A 229 1.81 -14.03 7.55
N GLY A 230 0.47 -14.03 7.51
CA GLY A 230 -0.38 -13.38 8.51
C GLY A 230 -0.21 -14.00 9.89
N PHE A 231 -0.20 -15.34 9.98
CA PHE A 231 0.05 -16.04 11.25
C PHE A 231 1.41 -15.70 11.85
N LEU A 232 2.48 -15.77 11.03
CA LEU A 232 3.83 -15.45 11.48
C LEU A 232 3.99 -13.99 11.92
N TRP A 233 3.33 -13.05 11.25
CA TRP A 233 3.47 -11.63 11.57
C TRP A 233 2.74 -11.26 12.87
N CYS A 234 1.45 -11.60 13.00
CA CYS A 234 0.70 -11.34 14.22
C CYS A 234 1.26 -12.14 15.40
N GLY A 235 1.62 -13.41 15.22
CA GLY A 235 2.15 -14.21 16.32
C GLY A 235 3.54 -13.75 16.79
N ARG A 236 4.35 -13.13 15.93
CA ARG A 236 5.58 -12.45 16.38
C ARG A 236 5.29 -11.28 17.31
N ILE A 237 4.29 -10.47 16.98
CA ILE A 237 3.88 -9.32 17.80
C ILE A 237 3.36 -9.80 19.15
N LEU A 238 2.47 -10.80 19.16
CA LEU A 238 1.94 -11.38 20.39
C LEU A 238 3.05 -11.97 21.27
N MET A 239 3.97 -12.72 20.66
CA MET A 239 5.07 -13.34 21.40
C MET A 239 6.10 -12.31 21.88
N LEU A 240 6.30 -11.21 21.16
CA LEU A 240 7.09 -10.08 21.65
C LEU A 240 6.49 -9.56 22.94
N GLU A 241 5.20 -9.21 22.95
CA GLU A 241 4.54 -8.71 24.16
C GLU A 241 4.63 -9.71 25.32
N HIS A 242 4.41 -11.01 25.06
CA HIS A 242 4.55 -12.05 26.08
C HIS A 242 5.97 -12.14 26.67
N PHE A 243 7.01 -11.97 25.86
CA PHE A 243 8.38 -12.00 26.38
C PHE A 243 8.75 -10.75 27.20
N PHE A 244 8.00 -9.65 27.05
CA PHE A 244 8.18 -8.39 27.75
C PHE A 244 7.05 -8.09 28.75
N GLU A 245 6.26 -9.08 29.16
CA GLU A 245 5.11 -8.90 30.07
C GLU A 245 5.50 -8.33 31.45
N ASP A 246 6.71 -8.64 31.93
CA ASP A 246 7.25 -8.13 33.20
C ASP A 246 8.02 -6.79 33.05
N ASP A 247 8.00 -6.18 31.87
CA ASP A 247 8.62 -4.89 31.55
C ASP A 247 7.49 -3.86 31.31
N PRO A 248 6.89 -3.32 32.39
CA PRO A 248 5.66 -2.54 32.32
C PRO A 248 5.88 -1.18 31.63
N TYR A 249 4.77 -0.60 31.17
CA TYR A 249 4.78 0.62 30.37
C TYR A 249 5.20 1.88 31.16
N ASP A 250 5.15 1.85 32.51
CA ASP A 250 5.24 3.01 33.41
C ASP A 250 6.38 2.94 34.46
N SER A 251 7.52 2.29 34.19
CA SER A 251 8.65 2.37 35.14
C SER A 251 9.23 3.80 35.18
N GLU A 252 9.07 4.50 36.30
CA GLU A 252 9.47 5.91 36.51
C GLU A 252 10.97 6.22 36.29
N ASP A 253 11.84 5.21 36.12
CA ASP A 253 13.25 5.36 35.73
C ASP A 253 13.41 5.45 34.19
N SER A 254 12.77 6.46 33.60
CA SER A 254 12.69 6.73 32.14
C SER A 254 14.01 7.16 31.47
N THR A 255 15.16 6.77 32.02
CA THR A 255 16.47 6.97 31.37
C THR A 255 17.25 5.67 31.13
N CYS A 256 16.71 4.51 31.51
CA CYS A 256 17.24 3.20 31.14
C CYS A 256 16.23 2.43 30.29
N ASP A 257 16.66 2.17 29.06
CA ASP A 257 16.07 1.27 28.07
C ASP A 257 15.68 -0.10 28.66
N THR A 258 14.63 -0.70 28.10
CA THR A 258 14.18 -2.11 28.23
C THR A 258 15.06 -3.04 29.10
N SER A 259 14.49 -3.69 30.10
CA SER A 259 15.21 -4.59 31.02
C SER A 259 16.05 -5.67 30.29
N PHE A 260 17.35 -5.78 30.60
CA PHE A 260 18.22 -6.85 30.08
C PHE A 260 17.69 -8.25 30.37
N ALA A 261 17.00 -8.44 31.51
CA ALA A 261 16.37 -9.72 31.84
C ALA A 261 15.21 -10.06 30.87
N ALA A 262 14.46 -9.05 30.42
CA ALA A 262 13.42 -9.21 29.41
C ALA A 262 14.03 -9.51 28.03
N ILE A 263 15.15 -8.86 27.68
CA ILE A 263 15.91 -9.17 26.46
C ILE A 263 16.43 -10.61 26.46
N ASP A 264 17.00 -11.08 27.57
CA ASP A 264 17.48 -12.47 27.69
C ASP A 264 16.35 -13.49 27.56
N ARG A 265 15.20 -13.20 28.19
CA ARG A 265 13.99 -14.00 28.06
C ARG A 265 13.49 -14.03 26.61
N PHE A 266 13.48 -12.88 25.94
CA PHE A 266 13.16 -12.78 24.52
C PHE A 266 14.11 -13.61 23.67
N GLN A 267 15.44 -13.52 23.85
CA GLN A 267 16.40 -14.27 23.05
C GLN A 267 16.27 -15.78 23.24
N LYS A 268 16.05 -16.23 24.46
CA LYS A 268 15.77 -17.65 24.75
C LYS A 268 14.44 -18.06 24.12
N GLY A 269 13.40 -17.27 24.34
CA GLY A 269 12.06 -17.50 23.82
C GLY A 269 11.99 -17.53 22.29
N HIS A 270 12.71 -16.64 21.61
CA HIS A 270 12.83 -16.61 20.15
C HIS A 270 13.41 -17.93 19.63
N ARG A 271 14.53 -18.39 20.18
CA ARG A 271 15.18 -19.65 19.79
C ARG A 271 14.27 -20.86 20.06
N ASP A 272 13.60 -20.87 21.20
CA ASP A 272 12.77 -21.99 21.64
C ASP A 272 11.41 -22.07 20.92
N TRP A 273 10.86 -20.94 20.47
CA TRP A 273 9.49 -20.86 19.99
C TRP A 273 9.31 -20.33 18.57
N LEU A 274 10.09 -19.34 18.15
CA LEU A 274 9.87 -18.58 16.91
C LEU A 274 10.82 -18.97 15.77
N ALA A 275 11.99 -19.51 16.10
CA ALA A 275 13.02 -19.86 15.12
C ALA A 275 12.75 -21.21 14.43
N THR A 276 13.37 -21.39 13.26
CA THR A 276 13.36 -22.67 12.52
C THR A 276 14.09 -23.75 13.31
N GLY A 277 13.58 -24.98 13.29
CA GLY A 277 14.20 -26.13 13.98
C GLY A 277 13.76 -26.29 15.45
N SER A 278 12.85 -25.43 15.93
CA SER A 278 12.36 -25.45 17.32
C SER A 278 11.28 -26.50 17.60
N TYR A 279 10.82 -27.25 16.59
CA TYR A 279 9.71 -28.21 16.66
C TYR A 279 8.39 -27.57 17.11
N THR A 280 8.08 -26.36 16.65
CA THR A 280 6.85 -25.61 17.02
C THR A 280 5.97 -25.38 15.79
N PRO A 281 4.68 -24.99 15.98
CA PRO A 281 3.85 -24.51 14.88
C PRO A 281 4.53 -23.43 14.05
N PHE A 282 5.24 -22.51 14.70
CA PHE A 282 6.01 -21.46 14.03
C PHE A 282 7.10 -22.03 13.12
N SER A 283 7.93 -22.95 13.62
CA SER A 283 8.94 -23.62 12.79
C SER A 283 8.32 -24.38 11.62
N ALA A 284 7.19 -25.07 11.81
CA ALA A 284 6.50 -25.78 10.74
C ALA A 284 5.95 -24.81 9.67
N ILE A 285 5.32 -23.71 10.09
CA ILE A 285 4.82 -22.67 9.17
C ILE A 285 5.97 -22.02 8.40
N ILE A 286 7.13 -21.78 9.02
CA ILE A 286 8.33 -21.27 8.34
C ILE A 286 8.83 -22.26 7.27
N GLN A 287 8.86 -23.56 7.59
CA GLN A 287 9.23 -24.60 6.62
C GLN A 287 8.26 -24.65 5.45
N TRP A 288 6.94 -24.57 5.71
CA TRP A 288 5.92 -24.53 4.66
C TRP A 288 6.01 -23.25 3.81
N MET A 289 6.33 -22.11 4.41
CA MET A 289 6.60 -20.86 3.68
C MET A 289 7.81 -20.98 2.75
N THR A 290 8.83 -21.72 3.18
CA THR A 290 10.04 -21.99 2.39
C THR A 290 9.73 -22.95 1.24
N TYR A 291 9.04 -24.06 1.53
CA TYR A 291 8.57 -25.02 0.54
C TYR A 291 7.65 -24.37 -0.51
N GLY A 292 6.63 -23.63 -0.05
CA GLY A 292 5.69 -22.90 -0.91
C GLY A 292 6.35 -21.76 -1.70
N ARG A 293 7.49 -21.22 -1.26
CA ARG A 293 8.30 -20.30 -2.08
C ARG A 293 8.89 -21.03 -3.29
N GLY A 294 9.40 -22.25 -3.12
CA GLY A 294 9.86 -23.10 -4.22
C GLY A 294 8.75 -23.37 -5.23
N TYR A 295 7.58 -23.77 -4.74
CA TYR A 295 6.42 -24.03 -5.60
C TYR A 295 5.91 -22.77 -6.32
N ARG A 296 5.83 -21.60 -5.66
CA ARG A 296 5.47 -20.33 -6.32
C ARG A 296 6.44 -19.90 -7.41
N ASN A 297 7.70 -20.31 -7.32
CA ASN A 297 8.70 -20.03 -8.34
C ASN A 297 8.59 -21.01 -9.54
N GLN A 298 7.97 -22.17 -9.35
CA GLN A 298 7.79 -23.23 -10.36
C GLN A 298 6.39 -23.27 -10.99
N GLU A 299 5.34 -22.96 -10.22
CA GLU A 299 4.00 -22.66 -10.71
C GLU A 299 4.07 -21.35 -11.51
N GLY A 300 4.41 -21.45 -12.79
CA GLY A 300 4.17 -20.39 -13.75
C GLY A 300 2.70 -19.97 -13.62
N GLY A 301 2.45 -18.72 -13.25
CA GLY A 301 1.08 -18.23 -13.13
C GLY A 301 0.33 -18.48 -14.43
N GLN A 302 -0.98 -18.77 -14.34
CA GLN A 302 -1.84 -18.93 -15.52
C GLN A 302 -1.58 -17.80 -16.52
N ALA A 303 -1.44 -18.14 -17.80
CA ALA A 303 -1.20 -17.17 -18.86
C ALA A 303 -2.34 -16.15 -18.89
N ARG A 304 -2.07 -14.94 -18.38
CA ARG A 304 -3.03 -13.83 -18.38
C ARG A 304 -2.98 -13.03 -19.67
N VAL A 305 -1.89 -13.19 -20.41
CA VAL A 305 -1.54 -12.38 -21.56
C VAL A 305 -0.99 -13.30 -22.64
N ILE A 306 -1.61 -13.26 -23.83
CA ILE A 306 -1.23 -14.08 -24.97
C ILE A 306 -1.26 -13.20 -26.22
N TRP A 307 -0.32 -13.39 -27.14
CA TRP A 307 -0.34 -12.75 -28.46
C TRP A 307 -1.15 -13.59 -29.44
N ASP A 308 -1.96 -12.92 -30.26
CA ASP A 308 -2.47 -13.54 -31.48
C ASP A 308 -1.29 -13.86 -32.43
N SER A 309 -1.49 -14.80 -33.36
CA SER A 309 -0.44 -15.34 -34.23
C SER A 309 0.22 -14.28 -35.13
N ASP A 310 -0.51 -13.22 -35.46
CA ASP A 310 -0.04 -12.09 -36.26
C ASP A 310 0.85 -11.11 -35.46
N GLY A 311 0.89 -11.22 -34.14
CA GLY A 311 1.61 -10.31 -33.26
C GLY A 311 1.07 -8.87 -33.24
N THR A 312 -0.14 -8.62 -33.74
CA THR A 312 -0.75 -7.28 -33.77
C THR A 312 -1.72 -7.05 -32.62
N THR A 313 -2.22 -8.14 -32.03
CA THR A 313 -3.23 -8.11 -30.97
C THR A 313 -2.79 -8.92 -29.76
N LEU A 314 -2.92 -8.30 -28.59
CA LEU A 314 -2.65 -8.90 -27.29
C LEU A 314 -3.98 -9.24 -26.61
N ASN A 315 -4.17 -10.49 -26.23
CA ASN A 315 -5.30 -10.92 -25.43
C ASN A 315 -4.96 -10.84 -23.94
N TYR A 316 -5.67 -10.01 -23.18
CA TYR A 316 -5.56 -9.89 -21.73
C TYR A 316 -6.83 -10.42 -21.07
N LEU A 317 -6.76 -11.57 -20.41
CA LEU A 317 -7.91 -12.22 -19.72
C LEU A 317 -9.18 -12.36 -20.58
N GLY A 318 -9.03 -12.57 -21.89
CA GLY A 318 -10.13 -12.66 -22.86
C GLY A 318 -10.33 -11.40 -23.69
N ASP A 319 -9.92 -10.23 -23.18
CA ASP A 319 -10.09 -8.95 -23.84
C ASP A 319 -8.99 -8.69 -24.87
N LYS A 320 -9.37 -8.25 -26.08
CA LYS A 320 -8.44 -7.97 -27.17
C LYS A 320 -7.94 -6.53 -27.14
N ILE A 321 -6.62 -6.37 -27.17
CA ILE A 321 -5.92 -5.07 -27.19
C ILE A 321 -5.00 -5.05 -28.41
N THR A 322 -5.39 -4.32 -29.45
CA THR A 322 -4.52 -4.12 -30.63
C THR A 322 -3.36 -3.18 -30.30
N VAL A 323 -2.20 -3.37 -30.94
CA VAL A 323 -1.05 -2.45 -30.79
C VAL A 323 -1.44 -1.02 -31.19
N GLY A 324 -2.19 -0.87 -32.29
CA GLY A 324 -2.63 0.45 -32.77
C GLY A 324 -3.52 1.18 -31.77
N SER A 325 -4.53 0.51 -31.21
CA SER A 325 -5.42 1.12 -30.23
C SER A 325 -4.70 1.45 -28.91
N PHE A 326 -3.73 0.61 -28.50
CA PHE A 326 -2.87 0.89 -27.35
C PHE A 326 -1.99 2.14 -27.57
N GLN A 327 -1.37 2.28 -28.75
CA GLN A 327 -0.58 3.47 -29.12
C GLN A 327 -1.44 4.74 -29.15
N GLN A 328 -2.63 4.67 -29.76
CA GLN A 328 -3.57 5.79 -29.81
C GLN A 328 -3.99 6.23 -28.40
N THR A 329 -4.23 5.29 -27.50
CA THR A 329 -4.55 5.55 -26.09
C THR A 329 -3.39 6.25 -25.38
N ALA A 330 -2.16 5.76 -25.56
CA ALA A 330 -0.98 6.38 -25.00
C ALA A 330 -0.81 7.83 -25.49
N GLN A 331 -1.05 8.09 -26.78
CA GLN A 331 -1.00 9.45 -27.34
C GLN A 331 -2.16 10.33 -26.84
N ALA A 332 -3.36 9.77 -26.65
CA ALA A 332 -4.52 10.50 -26.14
C ALA A 332 -4.26 11.07 -24.74
N LEU A 333 -3.59 10.32 -23.86
CA LEU A 333 -3.17 10.79 -22.55
C LEU A 333 -2.27 12.04 -22.63
N VAL A 334 -1.33 12.05 -23.58
CA VAL A 334 -0.41 13.19 -23.79
C VAL A 334 -1.17 14.40 -24.33
N ARG A 335 -2.05 14.19 -25.32
CA ARG A 335 -2.88 15.27 -25.89
C ARG A 335 -3.78 15.92 -24.84
N GLU A 336 -4.38 15.13 -23.97
CA GLU A 336 -5.22 15.64 -22.87
C GLU A 336 -4.39 16.49 -21.89
N ALA A 337 -3.24 15.99 -21.44
CA ALA A 337 -2.35 16.74 -20.56
C ALA A 337 -1.83 18.03 -21.22
N GLU A 338 -1.46 17.98 -22.50
CA GLU A 338 -1.00 19.14 -23.26
C GLU A 338 -2.12 20.19 -23.42
N GLY A 339 -3.37 19.77 -23.66
CA GLY A 339 -4.50 20.68 -23.75
C GLY A 339 -4.78 21.43 -22.43
N TRP A 340 -4.67 20.74 -21.29
CA TRP A 340 -4.76 21.40 -19.99
C TRP A 340 -3.59 22.36 -19.73
N LEU A 341 -2.38 21.99 -20.14
CA LEU A 341 -1.22 22.86 -20.04
C LEU A 341 -1.40 24.11 -20.90
N ASP A 342 -1.83 23.97 -22.15
CA ASP A 342 -2.11 25.10 -23.03
C ASP A 342 -3.10 26.08 -22.42
N LYS A 343 -4.20 25.57 -21.84
CA LYS A 343 -5.16 26.39 -21.11
C LYS A 343 -4.53 27.13 -19.92
N LEU A 344 -3.69 26.46 -19.13
CA LEU A 344 -2.97 27.06 -18.01
C LEU A 344 -1.96 28.13 -18.44
N MET A 345 -1.44 28.03 -19.66
CA MET A 345 -0.50 28.98 -20.26
C MET A 345 -1.21 30.06 -21.09
N GLY A 346 -2.53 30.18 -21.00
CA GLY A 346 -3.31 31.20 -21.72
C GLY A 346 -3.46 30.94 -23.22
N GLY A 347 -3.37 29.69 -23.67
CA GLY A 347 -3.46 29.30 -25.08
C GLY A 347 -2.16 29.51 -25.87
N GLN A 348 -1.03 29.70 -25.17
CA GLN A 348 0.26 30.03 -25.78
C GLN A 348 1.32 28.94 -25.59
N TRP A 349 0.91 27.70 -25.27
CA TRP A 349 1.89 26.63 -25.00
C TRP A 349 2.75 26.29 -26.22
N SER A 350 2.16 26.33 -27.42
CA SER A 350 2.88 26.03 -28.68
C SER A 350 4.09 26.95 -28.90
N GLN A 351 3.98 28.26 -28.61
CA GLN A 351 5.10 29.19 -28.70
C GLN A 351 6.04 29.07 -27.49
N ILE A 352 5.49 28.85 -26.28
CA ILE A 352 6.29 28.81 -25.06
C ILE A 352 7.18 27.57 -25.02
N ARG A 353 6.72 26.41 -25.49
CA ARG A 353 7.51 25.17 -25.49
C ARG A 353 8.78 25.29 -26.33
N GLU A 354 8.77 26.09 -27.40
CA GLU A 354 9.94 26.37 -28.25
C GLU A 354 11.04 27.16 -27.51
N THR A 355 10.67 27.86 -26.42
CA THR A 355 11.65 28.58 -25.58
C THR A 355 12.42 27.66 -24.62
N ILE A 356 11.98 26.41 -24.45
CA ILE A 356 12.59 25.46 -23.52
C ILE A 356 13.61 24.59 -24.27
N ARG A 357 14.90 24.88 -24.07
CA ARG A 357 15.99 24.04 -24.56
C ARG A 357 16.34 22.99 -23.52
N LEU A 358 15.71 21.81 -23.58
CA LEU A 358 15.88 20.77 -22.56
C LEU A 358 17.34 20.35 -22.34
N ARG A 359 18.16 20.35 -23.41
CA ARG A 359 19.59 19.99 -23.33
C ARG A 359 20.43 21.02 -22.57
N ASP A 360 19.96 22.25 -22.47
CA ASP A 360 20.68 23.36 -21.81
C ASP A 360 20.32 23.45 -20.32
N ILE A 361 19.40 22.62 -19.83
CA ILE A 361 19.03 22.58 -18.41
C ILE A 361 20.10 21.81 -17.64
N ALA A 362 20.77 22.51 -16.72
CA ALA A 362 21.70 21.91 -15.78
C ALA A 362 20.97 21.37 -14.55
N ASP A 363 21.10 20.08 -14.28
CA ASP A 363 20.59 19.45 -13.06
C ASP A 363 21.66 18.57 -12.41
N SER A 364 21.57 18.44 -11.09
CA SER A 364 22.45 17.64 -10.26
C SER A 364 21.74 16.35 -9.86
N LEU A 365 22.40 15.20 -10.10
CA LEU A 365 21.92 13.88 -9.69
C LEU A 365 22.24 13.56 -8.21
N VAL A 366 22.96 14.43 -7.52
CA VAL A 366 23.28 14.29 -6.10
C VAL A 366 22.34 15.12 -5.24
N PHE A 367 22.27 14.78 -3.95
CA PHE A 367 21.54 15.56 -2.96
C PHE A 367 22.26 16.90 -2.74
N GLU A 368 21.55 18.01 -2.92
CA GLU A 368 22.10 19.37 -2.78
C GLU A 368 21.51 20.10 -1.56
N GLY A 369 20.56 19.47 -0.86
CA GLY A 369 19.90 20.01 0.32
C GLY A 369 18.45 20.41 0.08
N PRO A 370 17.71 20.78 1.14
CA PRO A 370 16.27 20.99 1.08
C PRO A 370 15.85 21.98 -0.02
N ARG A 371 14.78 21.63 -0.74
CA ARG A 371 14.16 22.42 -1.82
C ARG A 371 15.03 22.62 -3.06
N ARG A 372 16.17 21.93 -3.20
CA ARG A 372 17.00 21.99 -4.41
C ARG A 372 16.43 21.16 -5.56
N SER A 373 16.49 21.72 -6.76
CA SER A 373 16.13 21.12 -8.05
C SER A 373 16.71 21.94 -9.20
N PHE A 374 16.59 21.46 -10.45
CA PHE A 374 16.97 22.25 -11.62
C PHE A 374 16.31 23.64 -11.66
N ALA A 375 15.08 23.78 -11.16
CA ALA A 375 14.37 25.06 -11.14
C ALA A 375 14.98 26.07 -10.16
N THR A 376 15.79 25.62 -9.19
CA THR A 376 16.53 26.47 -8.24
C THR A 376 18.01 26.62 -8.59
N ASN A 377 18.48 25.91 -9.62
CA ASN A 377 19.86 25.97 -10.06
C ASN A 377 20.12 27.29 -10.80
N ARG A 378 21.11 28.07 -10.33
CA ARG A 378 21.46 29.38 -10.90
C ARG A 378 21.85 29.31 -12.38
N LYS A 379 22.39 28.17 -12.84
CA LYS A 379 22.72 27.96 -14.27
C LYS A 379 21.49 27.98 -15.17
N ASN A 380 20.30 27.75 -14.62
CA ASN A 380 19.03 27.74 -15.36
C ASN A 380 18.26 29.07 -15.25
N ALA A 381 18.91 30.18 -14.86
CA ALA A 381 18.28 31.49 -14.77
C ALA A 381 17.62 31.94 -16.08
N TRP A 382 18.13 31.48 -17.22
CA TRP A 382 17.56 31.73 -18.56
C TRP A 382 16.12 31.20 -18.70
N LEU A 383 15.74 30.14 -17.97
CA LEU A 383 14.39 29.58 -17.95
C LEU A 383 13.39 30.49 -17.21
N LYS A 384 13.91 31.44 -16.42
CA LYS A 384 13.17 32.31 -15.49
C LYS A 384 12.17 31.50 -14.63
N PRO A 385 12.63 30.50 -13.85
CA PRO A 385 11.74 29.75 -12.96
C PRO A 385 11.07 30.69 -11.95
N GLY A 386 9.79 30.47 -11.66
CA GLY A 386 8.98 31.32 -10.80
C GLY A 386 7.61 31.67 -11.38
N ALA A 387 6.85 32.43 -10.61
CA ALA A 387 5.48 32.82 -10.94
C ALA A 387 5.39 33.94 -11.98
N GLU A 388 6.46 34.71 -12.20
CA GLU A 388 6.45 35.94 -12.99
C GLU A 388 5.95 35.74 -14.43
N LYS A 389 6.37 34.64 -15.08
CA LYS A 389 5.95 34.33 -16.44
C LYS A 389 4.42 34.20 -16.51
N LEU A 390 3.82 33.44 -15.60
CA LEU A 390 2.37 33.24 -15.57
C LEU A 390 1.62 34.47 -15.06
N THR A 391 2.20 35.24 -14.15
CA THR A 391 1.67 36.56 -13.77
C THR A 391 1.52 37.47 -14.99
N ARG A 392 2.48 37.49 -15.92
CA ARG A 392 2.38 38.30 -17.15
C ARG A 392 1.36 37.74 -18.13
N LEU A 393 1.31 36.41 -18.28
CA LEU A 393 0.43 35.74 -19.26
C LEU A 393 -1.05 35.79 -18.87
N VAL A 394 -1.35 35.46 -17.60
CA VAL A 394 -2.73 35.27 -17.15
C VAL A 394 -3.12 36.16 -15.96
N GLY A 395 -2.20 36.92 -15.37
CA GLY A 395 -2.47 37.70 -14.15
C GLY A 395 -3.62 38.70 -14.30
N ALA A 396 -3.70 39.41 -15.43
CA ALA A 396 -4.79 40.36 -15.71
C ALA A 396 -6.19 39.69 -15.81
N THR A 397 -6.24 38.36 -16.04
CA THR A 397 -7.48 37.59 -16.02
C THR A 397 -7.88 37.18 -14.60
N LEU A 398 -6.90 37.02 -13.70
CA LEU A 398 -7.06 36.46 -12.37
C LEU A 398 -7.17 37.53 -11.26
N TRP A 399 -6.59 38.71 -11.46
CA TRP A 399 -6.68 39.82 -10.51
C TRP A 399 -6.55 41.16 -11.24
N LYS A 400 -6.83 42.24 -10.51
CA LYS A 400 -6.54 43.61 -10.93
C LYS A 400 -5.77 44.32 -9.82
N ILE A 401 -4.97 45.30 -10.20
CA ILE A 401 -4.29 46.19 -9.26
C ILE A 401 -5.23 47.38 -9.03
N VAL A 402 -5.52 47.70 -7.78
CA VAL A 402 -6.37 48.83 -7.39
C VAL A 402 -5.64 49.73 -6.41
N ASP A 403 -5.99 51.01 -6.42
CA ASP A 403 -5.47 51.98 -5.43
C ASP A 403 -5.92 51.55 -4.02
N ALA A 404 -4.98 51.55 -3.09
CA ALA A 404 -5.22 51.22 -1.69
C ALA A 404 -5.68 52.45 -0.86
N GLY A 405 -5.75 53.64 -1.47
CA GLY A 405 -6.23 54.87 -0.82
C GLY A 405 -5.21 55.52 0.12
N ASN A 406 -4.01 54.95 0.23
CA ASN A 406 -2.90 55.44 1.06
C ASN A 406 -1.64 55.78 0.22
N GLY A 407 -1.81 56.00 -1.09
CA GLY A 407 -0.71 56.14 -2.05
C GLY A 407 -0.04 54.81 -2.43
N GLY A 408 -0.52 53.67 -1.91
CA GLY A 408 -0.10 52.32 -2.28
C GLY A 408 -1.06 51.64 -3.26
N SER A 409 -0.61 50.54 -3.86
CA SER A 409 -1.45 49.67 -4.70
C SER A 409 -1.73 48.35 -3.98
N ARG A 410 -2.95 47.82 -4.08
CA ARG A 410 -3.32 46.49 -3.60
C ARG A 410 -3.81 45.59 -4.73
N VAL A 411 -3.63 44.28 -4.57
CA VAL A 411 -4.11 43.28 -5.53
C VAL A 411 -5.53 42.86 -5.13
N GLU A 412 -6.49 43.08 -6.02
CA GLU A 412 -7.86 42.60 -5.87
C GLU A 412 -8.06 41.33 -6.70
N CYS A 413 -8.23 40.21 -6.03
CA CYS A 413 -8.35 38.89 -6.63
C CYS A 413 -9.75 38.64 -7.19
N ARG A 414 -9.82 38.13 -8.43
CA ARG A 414 -11.06 37.57 -8.99
C ARG A 414 -11.18 36.13 -8.53
N ARG A 415 -11.71 35.93 -7.32
CA ARG A 415 -11.72 34.64 -6.62
C ARG A 415 -12.21 33.48 -7.51
N ARG A 416 -13.35 33.64 -8.20
CA ARG A 416 -13.91 32.60 -9.09
C ARG A 416 -12.97 32.20 -10.23
N ALA A 417 -12.26 33.17 -10.83
CA ALA A 417 -11.30 32.90 -11.90
C ALA A 417 -10.07 32.15 -11.36
N ILE A 418 -9.62 32.46 -10.13
CA ILE A 418 -8.54 31.74 -9.47
C ILE A 418 -8.97 30.31 -9.11
N GLU A 419 -10.18 30.11 -8.57
CA GLU A 419 -10.74 28.79 -8.27
C GLU A 419 -10.81 27.92 -9.54
N GLU A 420 -11.25 28.51 -10.66
CA GLU A 420 -11.31 27.84 -11.94
C GLU A 420 -9.92 27.46 -12.46
N TYR A 421 -8.95 28.38 -12.41
CA TYR A 421 -7.57 28.12 -12.81
C TYR A 421 -6.92 27.00 -11.97
N LEU A 422 -7.12 27.02 -10.65
CA LEU A 422 -6.69 25.94 -9.76
C LEU A 422 -7.39 24.61 -10.10
N GLY A 423 -8.63 24.67 -10.56
CA GLY A 423 -9.37 23.54 -11.12
C GLY A 423 -8.66 22.95 -12.36
N TRP A 424 -8.28 23.79 -13.33
CA TRP A 424 -7.52 23.35 -14.50
C TRP A 424 -6.17 22.74 -14.11
N LEU A 425 -5.47 23.30 -13.11
CA LEU A 425 -4.21 22.75 -12.62
C LEU A 425 -4.39 21.36 -12.00
N ARG A 426 -5.51 21.11 -11.30
CA ARG A 426 -5.86 19.77 -10.82
C ARG A 426 -6.13 18.79 -11.97
N GLN A 427 -6.75 19.25 -13.06
CA GLN A 427 -6.98 18.40 -14.24
C GLN A 427 -5.68 18.10 -15.00
N PHE A 428 -4.81 19.09 -15.18
CA PHE A 428 -3.47 18.86 -15.72
C PHE A 428 -2.71 17.80 -14.93
N ARG A 429 -2.66 17.91 -13.59
CA ARG A 429 -2.01 16.89 -12.74
C ARG A 429 -2.64 15.51 -12.90
N SER A 430 -3.98 15.45 -12.94
CA SER A 430 -4.70 14.18 -13.07
C SER A 430 -4.43 13.51 -14.41
N SER A 431 -4.22 14.30 -15.48
CA SER A 431 -3.88 13.83 -16.83
C SER A 431 -2.38 13.50 -16.96
N MET A 432 -1.51 14.28 -16.35
CA MET A 432 -0.06 14.07 -16.39
C MET A 432 0.38 12.84 -15.58
N PHE A 433 -0.37 12.47 -14.54
CA PHE A 433 -0.07 11.31 -13.68
C PHE A 433 -0.01 9.98 -14.46
N PRO A 434 -1.02 9.60 -15.27
CA PRO A 434 -0.92 8.44 -16.17
C PRO A 434 0.09 8.65 -17.32
N VAL A 435 0.28 9.87 -17.84
CA VAL A 435 1.34 10.13 -18.84
C VAL A 435 2.71 9.72 -18.32
N VAL A 436 3.07 10.13 -17.10
CA VAL A 436 4.35 9.76 -16.47
C VAL A 436 4.49 8.25 -16.29
N HIS A 437 3.39 7.54 -15.98
CA HIS A 437 3.38 6.09 -15.83
C HIS A 437 3.55 5.33 -17.16
N VAL A 438 2.87 5.80 -18.21
CA VAL A 438 2.80 5.16 -19.54
C VAL A 438 4.03 5.48 -20.38
N TRP A 439 4.48 6.73 -20.37
CA TRP A 439 5.56 7.24 -21.23
C TRP A 439 6.93 7.28 -20.55
N GLY A 440 7.05 6.92 -19.28
CA GLY A 440 8.34 6.76 -18.59
C GLY A 440 9.11 5.50 -18.98
N GLY A 441 8.74 4.81 -20.06
CA GLY A 441 9.27 3.50 -20.44
C GLY A 441 8.57 2.36 -19.71
N GLN A 442 9.30 1.30 -19.34
CA GLN A 442 8.70 0.16 -18.63
C GLN A 442 8.07 0.60 -17.30
N PRO A 443 6.75 0.42 -17.12
CA PRO A 443 6.02 1.07 -16.03
C PRO A 443 6.56 0.66 -14.66
N GLY A 444 6.64 1.62 -13.75
CA GLY A 444 6.95 1.39 -12.34
C GLY A 444 5.83 0.67 -11.60
N ARG A 445 6.07 0.26 -10.35
CA ARG A 445 4.95 -0.09 -9.47
C ARG A 445 4.23 1.19 -9.06
N GLY A 446 2.97 1.08 -8.64
CA GLY A 446 2.17 2.24 -8.22
C GLY A 446 2.91 3.23 -7.30
N PRO A 447 3.52 2.76 -6.18
CA PRO A 447 4.30 3.62 -5.29
C PRO A 447 5.49 4.31 -5.96
N GLU A 448 6.14 3.68 -6.94
CA GLU A 448 7.30 4.28 -7.64
C GLU A 448 6.89 5.54 -8.42
N VAL A 449 5.63 5.67 -8.84
CA VAL A 449 5.13 6.84 -9.57
C VAL A 449 4.39 7.81 -8.65
N SER A 450 3.65 7.32 -7.66
CA SER A 450 2.85 8.17 -6.77
C SER A 450 3.69 8.97 -5.78
N THR A 451 4.90 8.50 -5.43
CA THR A 451 5.78 9.18 -4.45
C THR A 451 6.86 10.05 -5.09
N LEU A 452 6.73 10.41 -6.37
CA LEU A 452 7.73 11.22 -7.07
C LEU A 452 7.84 12.64 -6.48
N LYS A 453 9.09 13.05 -6.21
CA LYS A 453 9.46 14.37 -5.71
C LYS A 453 10.16 15.20 -6.79
N HIS A 454 9.81 16.49 -6.89
CA HIS A 454 10.43 17.44 -7.83
C HIS A 454 11.64 18.18 -7.25
N CYS A 455 11.76 18.22 -5.93
CA CYS A 455 12.88 18.81 -5.23
C CYS A 455 13.29 17.98 -4.01
N ASP A 456 14.52 18.22 -3.55
CA ASP A 456 15.09 17.56 -2.41
C ASP A 456 14.25 17.86 -1.15
N THR A 457 13.96 16.80 -0.39
CA THR A 457 13.38 16.91 0.96
C THR A 457 14.49 17.16 1.98
N GLU A 458 14.15 17.25 3.27
CA GLU A 458 15.16 17.48 4.31
C GLU A 458 16.25 16.42 4.37
N GLN A 459 15.89 15.16 4.11
CA GLN A 459 16.79 14.01 4.30
C GLN A 459 17.04 13.20 3.02
N LEU A 460 16.30 13.45 1.94
CA LEU A 460 16.31 12.59 0.76
C LEU A 460 16.36 13.42 -0.53
N PRO A 461 17.07 12.92 -1.56
CA PRO A 461 17.08 13.54 -2.87
C PRO A 461 15.71 13.46 -3.55
N LYS A 462 15.51 14.38 -4.50
CA LYS A 462 14.41 14.38 -5.45
C LYS A 462 14.41 13.10 -6.31
N ASN A 463 13.28 12.86 -6.98
CA ASN A 463 13.16 11.74 -7.93
C ASN A 463 13.19 12.18 -9.38
N MET A 464 12.94 13.47 -9.64
CA MET A 464 12.90 14.02 -10.99
C MET A 464 14.14 14.84 -11.28
N PHE A 465 14.75 14.55 -12.42
CA PHE A 465 15.94 15.22 -12.91
C PHE A 465 15.78 15.59 -14.38
N VAL A 466 16.58 16.53 -14.88
CA VAL A 466 16.77 16.73 -16.32
C VAL A 466 18.17 16.25 -16.69
N PHE A 467 18.25 15.32 -17.64
CA PHE A 467 19.51 14.73 -18.10
C PHE A 467 19.48 14.53 -19.61
N ASN A 468 20.49 15.07 -20.30
CA ASN A 468 20.69 14.95 -21.74
C ASN A 468 19.43 15.24 -22.59
N GLY A 469 18.72 16.33 -22.26
CA GLY A 469 17.52 16.73 -23.01
C GLY A 469 16.24 15.96 -22.67
N GLN A 470 16.25 15.12 -21.64
CA GLN A 470 15.06 14.39 -21.19
C GLN A 470 14.85 14.54 -19.70
N VAL A 471 13.59 14.46 -19.27
CA VAL A 471 13.26 14.31 -17.86
C VAL A 471 13.46 12.86 -17.45
N VAL A 472 14.20 12.64 -16.37
CA VAL A 472 14.53 11.33 -15.81
C VAL A 472 13.90 11.17 -14.44
N LEU A 473 13.22 10.04 -14.24
CA LEU A 473 12.63 9.62 -12.98
C LEU A 473 13.52 8.54 -12.37
N ILE A 474 14.16 8.83 -11.25
CA ILE A 474 14.98 7.88 -10.50
C ILE A 474 14.21 7.43 -9.27
N THR A 475 13.81 6.15 -9.29
CA THR A 475 13.02 5.51 -8.24
C THR A 475 13.71 4.25 -7.77
N ASP A 476 13.41 3.81 -6.55
CA ASP A 476 13.89 2.52 -6.06
C ASP A 476 12.89 1.41 -6.33
N ARG A 477 13.36 0.31 -6.92
CA ARG A 477 12.51 -0.83 -7.34
C ARG A 477 12.17 -1.82 -6.21
N ASP A 478 12.96 -1.85 -5.14
CA ASP A 478 12.96 -3.00 -4.22
C ASP A 478 11.87 -2.99 -3.15
N LYS A 479 11.05 -4.05 -3.18
CA LYS A 479 10.10 -4.44 -2.11
C LYS A 479 10.84 -4.86 -0.82
N SER A 480 12.12 -5.18 -0.93
CA SER A 480 13.00 -5.69 0.12
C SER A 480 13.85 -4.60 0.79
N LYS A 481 13.59 -3.31 0.52
CA LYS A 481 14.21 -2.22 1.29
C LYS A 481 14.05 -2.41 2.81
N GLY A 482 12.84 -2.81 3.22
CA GLY A 482 12.55 -3.12 4.62
C GLY A 482 13.02 -4.52 5.08
N LEU A 483 13.79 -5.25 4.27
CA LEU A 483 14.29 -6.58 4.62
C LEU A 483 15.83 -6.66 4.62
N ASN A 484 16.51 -5.86 3.79
CA ASN A 484 17.92 -6.05 3.49
C ASN A 484 18.82 -4.86 3.87
N GLY A 485 18.29 -3.75 4.40
CA GLY A 485 19.06 -2.53 4.77
C GLY A 485 19.83 -1.83 3.63
N LYS A 486 19.94 -2.46 2.46
CA LYS A 486 20.68 -1.96 1.29
C LYS A 486 19.82 -0.99 0.49
N GLN A 487 20.45 0.04 -0.07
CA GLN A 487 19.85 0.89 -1.09
C GLN A 487 19.28 -0.01 -2.20
N GLY A 488 17.96 0.03 -2.37
CA GLY A 488 17.27 -0.77 -3.39
C GLY A 488 17.82 -0.46 -4.79
N ARG A 489 17.69 -1.41 -5.73
CA ARG A 489 18.13 -1.15 -7.11
C ARG A 489 17.43 0.09 -7.66
N LYS A 490 18.21 1.14 -7.95
CA LYS A 490 17.75 2.35 -8.62
C LYS A 490 17.33 2.02 -10.05
N VAL A 491 16.20 2.55 -10.47
CA VAL A 491 15.70 2.45 -11.84
C VAL A 491 15.47 3.86 -12.35
N ALA A 492 16.20 4.19 -13.41
CA ALA A 492 16.01 5.41 -14.19
C ALA A 492 14.97 5.16 -15.30
N ARG A 493 14.06 6.11 -15.45
CA ARG A 493 12.98 6.10 -16.45
C ARG A 493 12.96 7.43 -17.16
N PHE A 494 12.94 7.42 -18.48
CA PHE A 494 13.08 8.63 -19.30
C PHE A 494 11.72 8.96 -19.90
N LEU A 495 11.30 10.21 -19.73
CA LEU A 495 10.18 10.75 -20.49
C LEU A 495 10.66 11.18 -21.88
N PRO A 496 9.86 10.98 -22.94
CA PRO A 496 10.17 11.56 -24.23
C PRO A 496 10.05 13.09 -24.18
N GLU A 497 10.47 13.75 -25.25
CA GLU A 497 10.61 15.20 -25.33
C GLU A 497 9.32 15.96 -24.97
N GLY A 498 8.18 15.64 -25.59
CA GLY A 498 6.91 16.33 -25.32
C GLY A 498 6.51 16.31 -23.84
N PRO A 499 6.35 15.14 -23.21
CA PRO A 499 6.13 15.03 -21.76
C PRO A 499 7.22 15.67 -20.89
N SER A 500 8.48 15.65 -21.35
CA SER A 500 9.58 16.33 -20.64
C SER A 500 9.40 17.85 -20.62
N LEU A 501 9.02 18.46 -21.74
CA LEU A 501 8.71 19.89 -21.84
C LEU A 501 7.58 20.28 -20.90
N MET A 502 6.47 19.53 -20.92
CA MET A 502 5.32 19.76 -20.03
C MET A 502 5.74 19.71 -18.55
N MET A 503 6.65 18.80 -18.22
CA MET A 503 7.08 18.59 -16.85
C MET A 503 8.07 19.64 -16.35
N VAL A 504 8.95 20.11 -17.22
CA VAL A 504 9.78 21.28 -16.95
C VAL A 504 8.91 22.51 -16.70
N ALA A 505 7.90 22.77 -17.55
CA ALA A 505 6.98 23.89 -17.37
C ALA A 505 6.18 23.80 -16.06
N TYR A 506 5.72 22.59 -15.71
CA TYR A 506 5.01 22.36 -14.47
C TYR A 506 5.85 22.68 -13.23
N ILE A 507 7.09 22.17 -13.18
CA ILE A 507 7.97 22.36 -12.03
C ILE A 507 8.49 23.80 -11.96
N ALA A 508 8.91 24.37 -13.09
CA ALA A 508 9.54 25.69 -13.13
C ALA A 508 8.55 26.85 -12.98
N TRP A 509 7.31 26.72 -13.47
CA TRP A 509 6.37 27.85 -13.55
C TRP A 509 5.05 27.59 -12.81
N LEU A 510 4.38 26.46 -13.05
CA LEU A 510 3.05 26.21 -12.46
C LEU A 510 3.11 25.97 -10.95
N LEU A 511 4.09 25.23 -10.44
CA LEU A 511 4.25 24.99 -9.00
C LEU A 511 4.51 26.30 -8.21
N PRO A 512 5.43 27.19 -8.62
CA PRO A 512 5.56 28.51 -7.99
C PRO A 512 4.31 29.37 -8.11
N PHE A 513 3.64 29.34 -9.28
CA PHE A 513 2.46 30.15 -9.53
C PHE A 513 1.27 29.73 -8.65
N GLU A 514 1.04 28.43 -8.48
CA GLU A 514 0.01 27.91 -7.57
C GLU A 514 0.16 28.46 -6.14
N LYS A 515 1.40 28.56 -5.62
CA LYS A 515 1.64 29.14 -4.29
C LYS A 515 1.23 30.61 -4.22
N VAL A 516 1.50 31.37 -5.28
CA VAL A 516 1.07 32.77 -5.38
C VAL A 516 -0.45 32.85 -5.40
N LEU A 517 -1.13 31.99 -6.16
CA LEU A 517 -2.60 31.96 -6.22
C LEU A 517 -3.23 31.67 -4.85
N HIS A 518 -2.75 30.67 -4.12
CA HIS A 518 -3.25 30.37 -2.77
C HIS A 518 -3.03 31.53 -1.80
N ARG A 519 -1.84 32.15 -1.84
CA ARG A 519 -1.51 33.30 -0.98
C ARG A 519 -2.40 34.51 -1.28
N LEU A 520 -2.59 34.83 -2.56
CA LEU A 520 -3.35 36.01 -2.98
C LEU A 520 -4.87 35.84 -2.75
N SER A 521 -5.40 34.64 -3.00
CA SER A 521 -6.85 34.39 -2.93
C SER A 521 -7.37 33.97 -1.55
N GLY A 522 -6.48 33.54 -0.65
CA GLY A 522 -6.84 32.91 0.61
C GLY A 522 -7.48 31.52 0.46
N ILE A 523 -7.52 30.96 -0.76
CA ILE A 523 -8.02 29.59 -0.99
C ILE A 523 -7.00 28.61 -0.42
N ARG A 524 -7.44 27.68 0.43
CA ARG A 524 -6.57 26.68 1.05
C ARG A 524 -5.87 25.82 0.00
N GLY A 525 -4.55 25.78 0.04
CA GLY A 525 -3.70 24.92 -0.79
C GLY A 525 -3.21 23.67 -0.07
N PRO A 526 -2.47 22.80 -0.76
CA PRO A 526 -1.75 21.69 -0.13
C PRO A 526 -0.79 22.20 0.96
N SER A 527 -0.61 21.43 2.03
CA SER A 527 0.34 21.76 3.11
C SER A 527 1.77 21.92 2.59
N GLU A 528 2.54 22.83 3.21
CA GLU A 528 3.96 23.04 2.90
C GLU A 528 4.80 21.77 3.13
N ALA A 529 4.39 20.89 4.06
CA ALA A 529 5.09 19.63 4.32
C ALA A 529 5.11 18.70 3.09
N ILE A 530 4.07 18.74 2.25
CA ILE A 530 3.96 17.91 1.04
C ILE A 530 4.37 18.67 -0.24
N ASN A 531 4.98 19.84 -0.10
CA ASN A 531 5.43 20.68 -1.21
C ASN A 531 6.44 19.99 -2.17
N PRO A 532 7.37 19.14 -1.69
CA PRO A 532 8.29 18.41 -2.57
C PRO A 532 7.64 17.38 -3.50
N TRP A 533 6.43 16.89 -3.21
CA TRP A 533 5.77 15.85 -4.00
C TRP A 533 4.98 16.42 -5.19
N LEU A 534 4.97 15.72 -6.32
CA LEU A 534 4.28 16.15 -7.54
C LEU A 534 2.75 16.05 -7.44
N TRP A 535 2.27 14.92 -6.92
CA TRP A 535 0.88 14.50 -7.01
C TRP A 535 0.17 14.75 -5.68
N LYS A 536 -0.55 15.86 -5.61
CA LYS A 536 -1.19 16.29 -4.37
C LYS A 536 -2.39 17.19 -4.59
N SER A 537 -3.23 17.30 -3.56
CA SER A 537 -4.31 18.27 -3.46
C SER A 537 -4.56 18.66 -2.00
N ALA A 538 -5.17 19.83 -1.77
CA ALA A 538 -5.52 20.29 -0.43
C ALA A 538 -6.46 19.30 0.29
N GLU A 539 -7.45 18.75 -0.42
CA GLU A 539 -8.47 17.85 0.13
C GLU A 539 -7.97 16.46 0.53
N LYS A 540 -6.99 15.90 -0.22
CA LYS A 540 -6.57 14.50 -0.08
C LYS A 540 -5.12 14.32 0.34
N GLY A 541 -4.36 15.41 0.47
CA GLY A 541 -2.91 15.33 0.66
C GLY A 541 -2.23 14.70 -0.56
N LEU A 542 -1.41 13.67 -0.32
CA LEU A 542 -0.69 12.95 -1.38
C LEU A 542 -1.63 12.00 -2.14
N TRP A 543 -1.48 11.95 -3.45
CA TRP A 543 -2.20 10.99 -4.28
C TRP A 543 -1.55 9.61 -4.22
N ASP A 544 -2.36 8.57 -4.29
CA ASP A 544 -1.94 7.18 -4.15
C ASP A 544 -2.08 6.38 -5.45
N THR A 545 -1.77 5.09 -5.37
CA THR A 545 -1.88 4.16 -6.50
C THR A 545 -3.34 3.93 -6.92
N ALA A 546 -4.29 4.05 -5.99
CA ALA A 546 -5.71 3.88 -6.30
C ALA A 546 -6.20 4.99 -7.23
N LYS A 547 -5.81 6.24 -6.98
CA LYS A 547 -6.12 7.35 -7.88
C LYS A 547 -5.54 7.13 -9.28
N LEU A 548 -4.27 6.76 -9.40
CA LEU A 548 -3.65 6.46 -10.70
C LEU A 548 -4.38 5.31 -11.42
N SER A 549 -4.71 4.23 -10.68
CA SER A 549 -5.41 3.08 -11.24
C SER A 549 -6.79 3.44 -11.76
N LYS A 550 -7.54 4.29 -11.04
CA LYS A 550 -8.86 4.78 -11.48
C LYS A 550 -8.77 5.61 -12.75
N GLN A 551 -7.81 6.53 -12.83
CA GLN A 551 -7.61 7.36 -14.03
C GLN A 551 -7.21 6.51 -15.25
N LEU A 552 -6.27 5.60 -15.06
CA LEU A 552 -5.81 4.72 -16.13
C LEU A 552 -6.93 3.79 -16.62
N ALA A 553 -7.72 3.22 -15.71
CA ALA A 553 -8.85 2.37 -16.04
C ALA A 553 -9.95 3.13 -16.79
N LEU A 554 -10.20 4.39 -16.43
CA LEU A 554 -11.17 5.24 -17.11
C LEU A 554 -10.75 5.51 -18.56
N VAL A 555 -9.50 5.93 -18.78
CA VAL A 555 -9.01 6.25 -20.13
C VAL A 555 -8.91 5.00 -21.00
N THR A 556 -8.36 3.91 -20.48
CA THR A 556 -8.24 2.66 -21.24
C THR A 556 -9.61 2.02 -21.50
N GLY A 557 -10.54 2.07 -20.54
CA GLY A 557 -11.92 1.65 -20.77
C GLY A 557 -12.61 2.43 -21.88
N ALA A 558 -12.41 3.74 -21.94
CA ALA A 558 -13.00 4.59 -22.97
C ALA A 558 -12.35 4.42 -24.35
N GLN A 559 -11.02 4.25 -24.42
CA GLN A 559 -10.28 4.25 -25.68
C GLN A 559 -10.14 2.86 -26.31
N ILE A 560 -10.04 1.80 -25.50
CA ILE A 560 -9.82 0.43 -25.98
C ILE A 560 -10.85 -0.58 -25.46
N GLY A 561 -11.85 -0.14 -24.70
CA GLY A 561 -12.87 -1.03 -24.14
C GLY A 561 -12.39 -1.88 -22.95
N VAL A 562 -11.13 -1.74 -22.53
CA VAL A 562 -10.52 -2.55 -21.47
C VAL A 562 -10.08 -1.67 -20.32
N GLN A 563 -10.62 -1.91 -19.12
CA GLN A 563 -10.28 -1.15 -17.92
C GLN A 563 -8.96 -1.61 -17.30
N LEU A 564 -7.86 -1.00 -17.72
CA LEU A 564 -6.53 -1.31 -17.19
C LEU A 564 -6.19 -0.45 -15.97
N THR A 565 -6.06 -1.10 -14.81
CA THR A 565 -5.43 -0.54 -13.61
C THR A 565 -3.90 -0.50 -13.75
N VAL A 566 -3.18 0.12 -12.81
CA VAL A 566 -1.71 0.12 -12.79
C VAL A 566 -1.11 -1.29 -12.90
N SER A 567 -1.73 -2.28 -12.24
CA SER A 567 -1.23 -3.66 -12.24
C SER A 567 -1.46 -4.36 -13.59
N SER A 568 -2.67 -4.25 -14.14
CA SER A 568 -3.00 -4.90 -15.41
C SER A 568 -2.32 -4.21 -16.60
N TYR A 569 -2.26 -2.87 -16.62
CA TYR A 569 -1.48 -2.12 -17.59
C TYR A 569 -0.02 -2.55 -17.60
N ARG A 570 0.58 -2.74 -16.41
CA ARG A 570 1.96 -3.21 -16.30
C ARG A 570 2.16 -4.60 -16.93
N HIS A 571 1.23 -5.54 -16.77
CA HIS A 571 1.33 -6.85 -17.43
C HIS A 571 1.31 -6.69 -18.96
N VAL A 572 0.34 -5.92 -19.48
CA VAL A 572 0.20 -5.62 -20.91
C VAL A 572 1.47 -4.97 -21.47
N ALA A 573 1.96 -3.89 -20.83
CA ALA A 573 3.15 -3.16 -21.27
C ALA A 573 4.44 -3.97 -21.19
N ILE A 574 4.57 -4.90 -20.22
CA ILE A 574 5.71 -5.81 -20.14
C ILE A 574 5.71 -6.77 -21.33
N GLU A 575 4.58 -7.39 -21.66
CA GLU A 575 4.51 -8.31 -22.80
C GLU A 575 4.69 -7.58 -24.14
N MET A 576 4.15 -6.36 -24.29
CA MET A 576 4.45 -5.49 -25.42
C MET A 576 5.95 -5.20 -25.53
N GLY A 577 6.59 -4.83 -24.42
CA GLY A 577 8.03 -4.58 -24.39
C GLY A 577 8.86 -5.82 -24.72
N ARG A 578 8.45 -7.02 -24.28
CA ARG A 578 9.14 -8.27 -24.61
C ARG A 578 9.08 -8.58 -26.10
N ARG A 579 7.92 -8.40 -26.74
CA ARG A 579 7.77 -8.61 -28.18
C ARG A 579 8.66 -7.65 -28.97
N ILE A 580 8.61 -6.35 -28.64
CA ILE A 580 9.47 -5.34 -29.27
C ILE A 580 10.95 -5.66 -29.08
N LYS A 581 11.37 -6.02 -27.86
CA LYS A 581 12.76 -6.41 -27.60
C LYS A 581 13.18 -7.62 -28.45
N GLY A 582 12.31 -8.63 -28.56
CA GLY A 582 12.56 -9.79 -29.41
C GLY A 582 12.74 -9.41 -30.87
N LEU A 583 11.88 -8.52 -31.40
CA LEU A 583 11.99 -8.02 -32.77
C LEU A 583 13.28 -7.22 -33.00
N ILE A 584 13.68 -6.37 -32.05
CA ILE A 584 14.94 -5.61 -32.14
C ILE A 584 16.15 -6.54 -32.14
N VAL A 585 16.17 -7.55 -31.26
CA VAL A 585 17.27 -8.53 -31.22
C VAL A 585 17.36 -9.29 -32.54
N GLN A 586 16.22 -9.75 -33.08
CA GLN A 586 16.18 -10.40 -34.39
C GLN A 586 16.67 -9.49 -35.51
N GLN A 587 16.30 -8.20 -35.49
CA GLN A 587 16.77 -7.24 -36.48
C GLN A 587 18.28 -7.02 -36.40
N VAL A 588 18.83 -6.87 -35.19
CA VAL A 588 20.29 -6.71 -35.00
C VAL A 588 21.05 -7.97 -35.42
N GLU A 589 20.51 -9.16 -35.13
CA GLU A 589 21.08 -10.44 -35.60
C GLU A 589 21.01 -10.55 -37.13
N LEU A 590 19.92 -10.09 -37.76
CA LEU A 590 19.78 -10.07 -39.21
C LEU A 590 20.73 -9.07 -39.87
N GLU A 591 20.87 -7.87 -39.31
CA GLU A 591 21.81 -6.83 -39.77
C GLU A 591 23.26 -7.29 -39.62
N ALA A 592 23.61 -8.00 -38.54
CA ALA A 592 24.92 -8.63 -38.37
C ALA A 592 25.17 -9.75 -39.39
N ALA A 593 24.18 -10.60 -39.65
CA ALA A 593 24.29 -11.66 -40.66
C ALA A 593 24.40 -11.12 -42.10
N VAL A 594 23.76 -9.98 -42.40
CA VAL A 594 23.90 -9.31 -43.70
C VAL A 594 25.27 -8.62 -43.83
N ALA A 595 25.77 -7.99 -42.76
CA ALA A 595 27.11 -7.41 -42.75
C ALA A 595 28.22 -8.47 -42.91
N ASP A 596 28.07 -9.65 -42.31
CA ASP A 596 28.97 -10.79 -42.51
C ASP A 596 28.87 -11.38 -43.94
N SER A 597 27.76 -11.16 -44.65
CA SER A 597 27.59 -11.62 -46.04
C SER A 597 28.12 -10.65 -47.09
N ASP A 598 28.29 -9.36 -46.75
CA ASP A 598 28.85 -8.35 -47.65
C ASP A 598 30.41 -8.37 -47.68
N ASP A 599 31.05 -9.00 -46.68
CA ASP A 599 32.50 -9.29 -46.69
C ASP A 599 32.87 -10.53 -47.53
N GLU A 600 31.88 -11.26 -48.06
CA GLU A 600 32.08 -12.32 -49.08
C GLU A 600 31.78 -11.84 -50.52
N ALA A 601 31.99 -10.55 -50.82
CA ALA A 601 32.09 -10.12 -52.22
C ALA A 601 33.49 -10.46 -52.79
N ALA A 602 33.76 -11.75 -53.00
CA ALA A 602 34.86 -12.23 -53.83
C ALA A 602 34.31 -13.02 -55.04
N ASP A 603 34.60 -12.44 -56.20
CA ASP A 603 34.31 -12.81 -57.59
C ASP A 603 34.01 -14.29 -57.91
N LEU A 604 32.80 -14.57 -58.39
CA LEU A 604 32.32 -15.90 -58.82
C LEU A 604 32.93 -16.40 -60.14
N LEU A 605 33.96 -15.75 -60.70
CA LEU A 605 34.49 -16.09 -62.03
C LEU A 605 36.00 -16.28 -62.15
N THR A 606 36.83 -16.07 -61.13
CA THR A 606 38.30 -16.14 -61.32
C THR A 606 39.12 -17.00 -60.36
N GLY A 607 38.58 -17.45 -59.22
CA GLY A 607 39.12 -18.61 -58.50
C GLY A 607 40.60 -18.60 -58.10
N GLU A 608 41.26 -17.44 -57.91
CA GLU A 608 42.61 -17.38 -57.34
C GLU A 608 42.71 -16.36 -56.20
N ALA A 609 43.28 -16.81 -55.08
CA ALA A 609 43.55 -15.98 -53.90
C ALA A 609 44.81 -15.15 -54.13
N TYR A 610 44.72 -13.83 -53.93
CA TYR A 610 45.90 -12.96 -53.87
C TYR A 610 46.31 -12.67 -52.43
N ARG A 611 47.62 -12.75 -52.20
CA ARG A 611 48.35 -12.25 -51.01
C ARG A 611 48.21 -10.75 -50.84
#